data_AF-A0A226HKF8-F1
#
_entry.id   AF-A0A226HKF8-F1
#
_cell.length_a   1.000
_cell.length_b   1.000
_cell.length_c   1.000
_cell.angle_alpha   90.00
_cell.angle_beta   90.00
_cell.angle_gamma   90.00
#
_symmetry.space_group_name_H-M   'P 1'
#
loop_
_entity.id
_entity.type
_entity.pdbx_description
1 polymer ?
#
loop_
_entity_poly.entity_id
_entity_poly.type
_entity_poly.pdbx_seq_one_letter_code
_entity_poly.pdbx_strand_id
1 'polypeptide(L)'
;MLLWFCLTSLFHNSNSQTKIVPEEGKNQLIENKMEYFALEKYKDWEIDTKWLSREDKKFLKKQYERAIIWYLKEKIQVTRSSTLNPYTSIFVYNEKTSMLLTYVLQFYQFPIGTAKHYDENGILIKEIDYDKPYPFSLKELIEKIKEEYNIDLEDKEQQAVVSRQIQEDLQKPIYEVYLLNDEFNSKPNYILIDGQTGAVLFESNVNSRDEKAIPPLYQYLSKLKNKETEDNSYYKSYKGKNYTKKEWEAFQDEWHKNYEEQKNGRNFFFDNIFKK
;
A
#
# COMPACT_ATOMS: atom_id res chain seq x y z
N MET A 1 -11.13 0.22 -20.58
CA MET A 1 -10.61 1.60 -20.75
C MET A 1 -10.06 2.04 -19.41
N LEU A 2 -8.77 1.86 -19.15
CA LEU A 2 -8.01 2.37 -17.98
C LEU A 2 -6.56 1.87 -18.16
N LEU A 3 -5.81 2.53 -19.02
CA LEU A 3 -4.39 2.25 -19.29
C LEU A 3 -3.68 3.58 -19.52
N TRP A 4 -3.73 4.46 -18.52
CA TRP A 4 -3.04 5.74 -18.58
C TRP A 4 -2.86 6.31 -17.17
N PHE A 5 -1.79 5.91 -16.49
CA PHE A 5 -1.11 6.70 -15.46
C PHE A 5 0.30 6.10 -15.27
N CYS A 6 1.12 6.20 -16.32
CA CYS A 6 2.56 6.00 -16.17
C CYS A 6 3.19 7.36 -15.78
N LEU A 7 3.81 7.38 -14.61
CA LEU A 7 4.77 8.36 -14.09
C LEU A 7 4.30 9.73 -13.56
N THR A 8 3.11 10.28 -13.84
CA THR A 8 2.74 11.58 -13.27
C THR A 8 2.35 11.54 -11.78
N SER A 9 1.99 10.37 -11.25
CA SER A 9 1.64 10.20 -9.83
C SER A 9 2.82 9.87 -8.91
N LEU A 10 4.03 9.63 -9.44
CA LEU A 10 5.22 9.34 -8.60
C LEU A 10 5.78 10.56 -7.85
N PHE A 11 5.18 11.74 -8.00
CA PHE A 11 5.65 12.99 -7.40
C PHE A 11 4.66 13.67 -6.45
N HIS A 12 3.50 13.08 -6.13
CA HIS A 12 2.65 13.59 -5.06
C HIS A 12 2.38 12.51 -4.03
N ASN A 13 2.81 12.81 -2.81
CA ASN A 13 2.68 12.06 -1.56
C ASN A 13 3.45 10.74 -1.42
N SER A 14 4.70 10.88 -0.97
CA SER A 14 5.13 10.08 0.18
C SER A 14 6.10 10.88 1.04
N ASN A 15 5.79 11.04 2.32
CA ASN A 15 6.77 11.34 3.37
C ASN A 15 7.68 10.11 3.54
N SER A 16 8.46 9.76 2.52
CA SER A 16 9.53 8.77 2.64
C SER A 16 10.79 9.50 3.13
N GLN A 17 11.35 9.02 4.23
CA GLN A 17 12.64 9.52 4.74
C GLN A 17 13.72 9.21 3.71
N THR A 18 14.06 10.23 2.92
CA THR A 18 15.07 10.15 1.87
C THR A 18 16.45 10.09 2.51
N LYS A 19 17.23 9.06 2.20
CA LYS A 19 18.66 9.05 2.52
C LYS A 19 19.42 9.57 1.30
N ILE A 20 19.93 10.80 1.42
CA ILE A 20 20.91 11.35 0.47
C ILE A 20 22.26 10.74 0.86
N VAL A 21 22.96 10.12 -0.09
CA VAL A 21 24.32 9.63 0.16
C VAL A 21 25.27 10.85 0.10
N PRO A 22 26.01 11.20 1.17
CA PRO A 22 26.89 12.37 1.19
C PRO A 22 28.06 12.27 0.20
N GLU A 23 28.50 13.41 -0.35
CA GLU A 23 29.63 13.51 -1.30
C GLU A 23 31.00 13.09 -0.71
N GLU A 24 31.15 13.03 0.62
CA GLU A 24 32.44 12.78 1.30
C GLU A 24 32.76 11.29 1.56
N GLY A 25 32.04 10.36 0.92
CA GLY A 25 32.25 8.91 1.03
C GLY A 25 33.10 8.26 -0.08
N LYS A 26 33.93 9.03 -0.81
CA LYS A 26 34.83 8.47 -1.85
C LYS A 26 35.98 7.69 -1.23
N ASN A 27 35.75 6.45 -0.79
CA ASN A 27 36.73 5.33 -0.78
C ASN A 27 36.18 4.08 -0.09
N GLN A 28 35.00 3.62 -0.48
CA GLN A 28 34.70 2.19 -0.44
C GLN A 28 34.23 1.78 -1.83
N LEU A 29 35.16 1.24 -2.62
CA LEU A 29 34.87 0.46 -3.82
C LEU A 29 34.11 -0.80 -3.39
N ILE A 30 32.82 -0.66 -3.11
CA ILE A 30 31.90 -1.75 -3.32
C ILE A 30 31.80 -1.82 -4.85
N GLU A 31 32.32 -2.90 -5.45
CA GLU A 31 32.10 -3.23 -6.87
C GLU A 31 30.60 -3.47 -7.11
N ASN A 32 29.81 -2.40 -7.08
CA ASN A 32 28.48 -2.40 -7.66
C ASN A 32 28.69 -2.40 -9.16
N LYS A 33 28.68 -3.59 -9.76
CA LYS A 33 28.75 -3.77 -11.21
C LYS A 33 27.61 -2.97 -11.84
N MET A 34 27.97 -1.87 -12.49
CA MET A 34 27.01 -0.97 -13.14
C MET A 34 26.21 -1.73 -14.20
N GLU A 35 24.89 -1.55 -14.22
CA GLU A 35 24.04 -2.19 -15.22
C GLU A 35 23.88 -1.29 -16.46
N TYR A 36 24.01 -1.91 -17.63
CA TYR A 36 23.80 -1.26 -18.92
C TYR A 36 22.61 -1.88 -19.66
N PHE A 37 21.88 -1.03 -20.38
CA PHE A 37 20.92 -1.45 -21.38
C PHE A 37 21.65 -2.16 -22.52
N ALA A 38 21.13 -3.31 -22.91
CA ALA A 38 21.59 -4.05 -24.07
C ALA A 38 20.38 -4.73 -24.71
N LEU A 39 20.05 -4.33 -25.94
CA LEU A 39 18.93 -4.91 -26.68
C LEU A 39 19.15 -6.40 -26.95
N GLU A 40 20.41 -6.83 -27.08
CA GLU A 40 20.84 -8.22 -27.27
C GLU A 40 20.31 -9.18 -26.20
N LYS A 41 20.02 -8.69 -24.99
CA LYS A 41 19.38 -9.48 -23.91
C LYS A 41 18.01 -10.04 -24.33
N TYR A 42 17.39 -9.46 -25.36
CA TYR A 42 16.06 -9.80 -25.84
C TYR A 42 16.05 -10.38 -27.25
N LYS A 43 17.21 -10.76 -27.82
CA LYS A 43 17.29 -11.27 -29.20
C LYS A 43 16.45 -12.53 -29.45
N ASP A 44 16.31 -13.37 -28.42
CA ASP A 44 15.54 -14.62 -28.47
C ASP A 44 14.09 -14.44 -27.97
N TRP A 45 13.63 -13.20 -27.80
CA TRP A 45 12.27 -12.90 -27.37
C TRP A 45 11.37 -12.63 -28.58
N GLU A 46 10.15 -13.13 -28.50
CA GLU A 46 9.15 -12.92 -29.54
C GLU A 46 8.42 -11.59 -29.33
N ILE A 47 7.89 -11.01 -30.40
CA ILE A 47 6.97 -9.88 -30.30
C ILE A 47 5.67 -10.35 -29.64
N ASP A 48 5.23 -9.62 -28.62
CA ASP A 48 3.94 -9.84 -27.98
C ASP A 48 2.81 -9.22 -28.82
N THR A 49 2.15 -10.06 -29.62
CA THR A 49 1.05 -9.66 -30.49
C THR A 49 -0.24 -9.26 -29.76
N LYS A 50 -0.33 -9.47 -28.43
CA LYS A 50 -1.47 -8.99 -27.64
C LYS A 50 -1.54 -7.45 -27.62
N TRP A 51 -0.41 -6.78 -27.82
CA TRP A 51 -0.29 -5.33 -27.78
C TRP A 51 0.36 -4.82 -29.06
N LEU A 52 -0.07 -3.64 -29.52
CA LEU A 52 0.50 -3.04 -30.71
C LEU A 52 1.89 -2.47 -30.40
N SER A 53 2.94 -3.12 -30.92
CA SER A 53 4.29 -2.57 -30.89
C SER A 53 4.43 -1.42 -31.88
N ARG A 54 5.17 -0.38 -31.48
CA ARG A 54 5.49 0.82 -32.24
C ARG A 54 7.00 1.01 -32.26
N GLU A 55 7.47 1.93 -33.09
CA GLU A 55 8.90 2.27 -33.18
C GLU A 55 9.49 2.67 -31.83
N ASP A 56 8.75 3.48 -31.06
CA ASP A 56 9.12 3.97 -29.74
C ASP A 56 8.81 2.99 -28.61
N LYS A 57 8.02 1.93 -28.85
CA LYS A 57 7.58 1.01 -27.80
C LYS A 57 7.43 -0.43 -28.27
N LYS A 58 8.31 -1.30 -27.80
CA LYS A 58 8.33 -2.73 -28.12
C LYS A 58 7.74 -3.55 -26.99
N PHE A 59 6.81 -4.45 -27.33
CA PHE A 59 6.27 -5.43 -26.40
C PHE A 59 6.84 -6.80 -26.78
N LEU A 60 7.56 -7.41 -25.85
CA LEU A 60 8.28 -8.66 -26.04
C LEU A 60 7.78 -9.70 -25.02
N LYS A 61 7.86 -10.97 -25.40
CA LYS A 61 7.52 -12.10 -24.53
C LYS A 61 8.49 -13.25 -24.69
N LYS A 62 8.66 -14.02 -23.61
CA LYS A 62 9.35 -15.30 -23.61
C LYS A 62 8.70 -16.19 -22.56
N GLN A 63 7.99 -17.21 -23.00
CA GLN A 63 7.16 -18.04 -22.11
C GLN A 63 6.22 -17.15 -21.26
N TYR A 64 6.34 -17.22 -19.94
CA TYR A 64 5.55 -16.44 -18.98
C TYR A 64 6.12 -15.05 -18.69
N GLU A 65 7.29 -14.70 -19.23
CA GLU A 65 7.91 -13.40 -19.05
C GLU A 65 7.49 -12.40 -20.12
N ARG A 66 7.37 -11.14 -19.73
CA ARG A 66 7.06 -9.99 -20.59
C ARG A 66 8.11 -8.92 -20.38
N ALA A 67 8.49 -8.25 -21.46
CA ALA A 67 9.34 -7.08 -21.42
C ALA A 67 8.74 -5.98 -22.30
N ILE A 68 8.64 -4.78 -21.75
CA ILE A 68 8.22 -3.58 -22.47
C ILE A 68 9.44 -2.68 -22.54
N ILE A 69 9.92 -2.40 -23.75
CA ILE A 69 11.00 -1.45 -23.99
C ILE A 69 10.38 -0.19 -24.56
N TRP A 70 10.49 0.92 -23.85
CA TRP A 70 9.96 2.21 -24.24
C TRP A 70 11.11 3.20 -24.42
N TYR A 71 11.33 3.62 -25.66
CA TYR A 71 12.27 4.66 -26.03
C TYR A 71 11.61 6.02 -25.79
N LEU A 72 12.10 6.73 -24.80
CA LEU A 72 11.68 8.08 -24.41
C LEU A 72 12.77 9.07 -24.85
N LYS A 73 12.47 10.37 -24.85
CA LYS A 73 13.50 11.39 -25.10
C LYS A 73 14.62 11.24 -24.04
N GLU A 74 15.84 10.99 -24.50
CA GLU A 74 17.07 10.85 -23.68
C GLU A 74 17.08 9.64 -22.72
N LYS A 75 16.04 8.80 -22.72
CA LYS A 75 15.92 7.68 -21.78
C LYS A 75 15.34 6.43 -22.45
N ILE A 76 15.72 5.27 -21.92
CA ILE A 76 15.13 3.99 -22.28
C ILE A 76 14.52 3.40 -21.03
N GLN A 77 13.21 3.17 -21.00
CA GLN A 77 12.55 2.45 -19.92
C GLN A 77 12.34 1.00 -20.33
N VAL A 78 12.74 0.08 -19.46
CA VAL A 78 12.47 -1.35 -19.59
C VAL A 78 11.64 -1.78 -18.41
N THR A 79 10.44 -2.29 -18.68
CA THR A 79 9.58 -2.92 -17.69
C THR A 79 9.57 -4.42 -17.91
N ARG A 80 10.01 -5.21 -16.92
CA ARG A 80 9.96 -6.68 -16.94
C ARG A 80 8.90 -7.18 -15.98
N SER A 81 8.08 -8.14 -16.40
CA SER A 81 7.04 -8.71 -15.57
C SER A 81 6.75 -10.16 -15.92
N SER A 82 6.01 -10.84 -15.06
CA SER A 82 5.48 -12.19 -15.30
C SER A 82 3.97 -12.16 -15.56
N THR A 83 3.50 -13.12 -16.35
CA THR A 83 2.06 -13.40 -16.46
C THR A 83 1.53 -14.21 -15.29
N LEU A 84 2.40 -14.87 -14.51
CA LEU A 84 2.02 -15.73 -13.39
C LEU A 84 1.89 -14.97 -12.07
N ASN A 85 2.78 -14.00 -11.84
CA ASN A 85 2.85 -13.28 -10.56
C ASN A 85 2.82 -11.76 -10.74
N PRO A 86 2.46 -10.98 -9.70
CA PRO A 86 2.27 -9.54 -9.78
C PRO A 86 3.57 -8.73 -9.66
N TYR A 87 4.74 -9.35 -9.66
CA TYR A 87 6.01 -8.62 -9.58
C TYR A 87 6.36 -7.99 -10.92
N THR A 88 6.82 -6.74 -10.84
CA THR A 88 7.29 -5.98 -12.01
C THR A 88 8.56 -5.22 -11.66
N SER A 89 9.62 -5.41 -12.44
CA SER A 89 10.85 -4.63 -12.33
C SER A 89 10.86 -3.54 -13.39
N ILE A 90 11.18 -2.31 -12.98
CA ILE A 90 11.31 -1.15 -13.86
C ILE A 90 12.75 -0.68 -13.82
N PHE A 91 13.35 -0.57 -14.99
CA PHE A 91 14.68 -0.05 -15.21
C PHE A 91 14.57 1.18 -16.12
N VAL A 92 15.23 2.27 -15.76
CA VAL A 92 15.36 3.45 -16.61
C VAL A 92 16.82 3.66 -16.88
N TYR A 93 17.20 3.72 -18.15
CA TYR A 93 18.57 3.90 -18.62
C TYR A 93 18.71 5.24 -19.33
N ASN A 94 19.90 5.81 -19.31
CA ASN A 94 20.28 6.91 -20.19
C ASN A 94 20.35 6.40 -21.63
N GLU A 95 19.70 7.05 -22.58
CA GLU A 95 19.71 6.60 -23.98
C GLU A 95 21.11 6.63 -24.60
N LYS A 96 21.91 7.66 -24.31
CA LYS A 96 23.23 7.88 -24.93
C LYS A 96 24.29 6.93 -24.38
N THR A 97 24.32 6.74 -23.07
CA THR A 97 25.35 5.92 -22.40
C THR A 97 24.89 4.50 -22.10
N SER A 98 23.58 4.22 -22.24
CA SER A 98 22.94 2.97 -21.82
C SER A 98 23.05 2.67 -20.33
N MET A 99 23.60 3.57 -19.50
CA MET A 99 23.77 3.36 -18.07
C MET A 99 22.44 3.40 -17.33
N LEU A 100 22.25 2.51 -16.37
CA LEU A 100 21.08 2.52 -15.49
C LEU A 100 21.04 3.83 -14.68
N LEU A 101 19.93 4.53 -14.73
CA LEU A 101 19.64 5.72 -13.94
C LEU A 101 18.71 5.41 -12.78
N THR A 102 17.79 4.45 -12.93
CA THR A 102 16.82 4.11 -11.88
C THR A 102 16.40 2.66 -11.96
N TYR A 103 16.31 2.02 -10.80
CA TYR A 103 15.71 0.70 -10.62
C TYR A 103 14.60 0.76 -9.56
N VAL A 104 13.45 0.18 -9.89
CA VAL A 104 12.30 0.03 -8.98
C VAL A 104 11.72 -1.37 -9.12
N LEU A 105 11.45 -2.03 -8.00
CA LEU A 105 10.65 -3.25 -7.96
C LEU A 105 9.22 -2.88 -7.51
N GLN A 106 8.22 -3.50 -8.12
CA GLN A 106 6.82 -3.29 -7.79
C GLN A 106 6.12 -4.62 -7.50
N PHE A 107 5.14 -4.58 -6.60
CA PHE A 107 4.12 -5.60 -6.42
C PHE A 107 2.79 -4.99 -6.86
N TYR A 108 2.13 -5.61 -7.85
CA TYR A 108 1.04 -4.98 -8.60
C TYR A 108 1.45 -3.59 -9.14
N GLN A 109 0.88 -2.51 -8.59
CA GLN A 109 1.07 -1.14 -9.09
C GLN A 109 1.80 -0.23 -8.09
N PHE A 110 2.34 -0.78 -7.01
CA PHE A 110 3.08 0.01 -6.00
C PHE A 110 4.52 -0.46 -5.85
N PRO A 111 5.47 0.46 -5.60
CA PRO A 111 6.88 0.10 -5.40
C PRO A 111 7.08 -0.63 -4.07
N ILE A 112 8.01 -1.59 -4.06
CA ILE A 112 8.41 -2.41 -2.90
C ILE A 112 9.94 -2.47 -2.76
N GLY A 113 10.42 -2.80 -1.57
CA GLY A 113 11.84 -2.82 -1.26
C GLY A 113 12.52 -1.47 -1.49
N THR A 114 13.81 -1.52 -1.83
CA THR A 114 14.63 -0.34 -2.07
C THR A 114 14.71 0.01 -3.56
N ALA A 115 14.18 1.18 -3.93
CA ALA A 115 14.48 1.79 -5.21
C ALA A 115 15.85 2.47 -5.19
N LYS A 116 16.56 2.40 -6.31
CA LYS A 116 17.92 2.94 -6.46
C LYS A 116 17.95 3.94 -7.61
N HIS A 117 18.62 5.07 -7.38
CA HIS A 117 18.86 6.09 -8.40
C HIS A 117 20.34 6.40 -8.52
N TYR A 118 20.80 6.47 -9.75
CA TYR A 118 22.18 6.69 -10.13
C TYR A 118 22.30 7.98 -10.94
N ASP A 119 23.45 8.62 -10.87
CA ASP A 119 23.80 9.72 -11.76
C ASP A 119 24.22 9.20 -13.17
N GLU A 120 24.56 10.13 -14.06
CA GLU A 120 24.99 9.81 -15.42
C GLU A 120 26.35 9.10 -15.49
N ASN A 121 27.13 9.11 -14.41
CA ASN A 121 28.40 8.41 -14.26
C ASN A 121 28.24 7.03 -13.60
N GLY A 122 27.00 6.62 -13.29
CA GLY A 122 26.69 5.34 -12.63
C GLY A 122 26.96 5.32 -11.13
N ILE A 123 27.12 6.49 -10.49
CA ILE A 123 27.27 6.61 -9.04
C ILE A 123 25.88 6.60 -8.40
N LEU A 124 25.67 5.75 -7.40
CA LEU A 124 24.43 5.70 -6.62
C LEU A 124 24.27 7.00 -5.82
N ILE A 125 23.21 7.77 -6.08
CA ILE A 125 22.96 9.07 -5.46
C ILE A 125 21.78 9.06 -4.48
N LYS A 126 20.83 8.12 -4.64
CA LYS A 126 19.63 8.05 -3.80
C LYS A 126 19.11 6.62 -3.68
N GLU A 127 18.70 6.28 -2.47
CA GLU A 127 17.92 5.08 -2.18
C GLU A 127 16.63 5.45 -1.46
N ILE A 128 15.53 4.79 -1.83
CA ILE A 128 14.22 4.95 -1.20
C ILE A 128 13.72 3.57 -0.80
N ASP A 129 13.63 3.32 0.51
CA ASP A 129 13.01 2.13 1.05
C ASP A 129 11.51 2.35 1.18
N TYR A 130 10.74 1.71 0.30
CA TYR A 130 9.29 1.80 0.26
C TYR A 130 8.60 0.89 1.29
N ASP A 131 9.32 -0.08 1.86
CA ASP A 131 8.77 -0.97 2.89
C ASP A 131 8.96 -0.40 4.29
N LYS A 132 9.86 0.58 4.46
CA LYS A 132 10.11 1.26 5.74
C LYS A 132 8.86 1.69 6.52
N PRO A 133 7.81 2.26 5.90
CA PRO A 133 6.60 2.64 6.63
C PRO A 133 5.71 1.47 7.03
N TYR A 134 5.98 0.25 6.58
CA TYR A 134 5.13 -0.94 6.74
C TYR A 134 5.83 -2.01 7.60
N PRO A 135 5.84 -1.86 8.95
CA PRO A 135 6.33 -2.90 9.84
C PRO A 135 5.64 -4.25 9.65
N PHE A 136 4.32 -4.24 9.39
CA PHE A 136 3.63 -5.42 8.91
C PHE A 136 3.92 -5.55 7.42
N SER A 137 4.75 -6.53 7.08
CA SER A 137 5.38 -6.64 5.77
C SER A 137 4.43 -7.14 4.68
N LEU A 138 4.81 -6.92 3.42
CA LEU A 138 4.09 -7.49 2.27
C LEU A 138 4.04 -9.03 2.34
N LYS A 139 5.09 -9.68 2.85
CA LYS A 139 5.12 -11.13 2.99
C LYS A 139 4.07 -11.61 3.99
N GLU A 140 4.00 -10.97 5.15
CA GLU A 140 2.98 -11.29 6.17
C GLU A 140 1.57 -10.99 5.66
N LEU A 141 1.38 -9.94 4.84
CA LEU A 141 0.11 -9.70 4.16
C LEU A 141 -0.27 -10.85 3.23
N ILE A 142 0.64 -11.31 2.38
CA ILE A 142 0.41 -12.43 1.44
C ILE A 142 0.02 -13.69 2.23
N GLU A 143 0.76 -14.02 3.29
CA GLU A 143 0.47 -15.16 4.16
C GLU A 143 -0.90 -15.03 4.84
N LYS A 144 -1.19 -13.88 5.44
CA LYS A 144 -2.48 -13.59 6.08
C LYS A 144 -3.66 -13.77 5.12
N ILE A 145 -3.59 -13.19 3.92
CA ILE A 145 -4.67 -13.29 2.94
C ILE A 145 -4.84 -14.73 2.44
N LYS A 146 -3.73 -15.44 2.25
CA LYS A 146 -3.75 -16.86 1.87
C LYS A 146 -4.38 -17.74 2.94
N GLU A 147 -4.07 -17.52 4.21
CA GLU A 147 -4.59 -18.30 5.33
C GLU A 147 -6.05 -17.99 5.66
N GLU A 148 -6.43 -16.71 5.72
CA GLU A 148 -7.77 -16.30 6.19
C GLU A 148 -8.81 -16.26 5.07
N TYR A 149 -8.40 -15.98 3.84
CA TYR A 149 -9.31 -15.80 2.70
C TYR A 149 -9.15 -16.89 1.63
N ASN A 150 -8.14 -17.76 1.75
CA ASN A 150 -7.81 -18.80 0.76
C ASN A 150 -7.53 -18.20 -0.63
N ILE A 151 -6.83 -17.06 -0.65
CA ILE A 151 -6.39 -16.37 -1.87
C ILE A 151 -4.89 -16.13 -1.81
N ASP A 152 -4.17 -16.63 -2.82
CA ASP A 152 -2.76 -16.32 -3.00
C ASP A 152 -2.60 -15.02 -3.79
N LEU A 153 -2.15 -13.97 -3.12
CA LEU A 153 -1.95 -12.66 -3.75
C LEU A 153 -0.82 -12.66 -4.79
N GLU A 154 0.07 -13.66 -4.77
CA GLU A 154 1.13 -13.83 -5.77
C GLU A 154 0.65 -14.57 -7.02
N ASP A 155 -0.55 -15.14 -7.00
CA ASP A 155 -1.16 -15.84 -8.13
C ASP A 155 -2.12 -14.91 -8.89
N LYS A 156 -1.70 -14.48 -10.08
CA LYS A 156 -2.52 -13.61 -10.94
C LYS A 156 -3.81 -14.27 -11.43
N GLU A 157 -3.89 -15.61 -11.44
CA GLU A 157 -5.10 -16.31 -11.87
C GLU A 157 -6.23 -16.18 -10.84
N GLN A 158 -5.90 -15.91 -9.57
CA GLN A 158 -6.88 -15.74 -8.49
C GLN A 158 -7.52 -14.34 -8.45
N GLN A 159 -7.20 -13.48 -9.42
CA GLN A 159 -7.85 -12.19 -9.68
C GLN A 159 -7.92 -11.28 -8.44
N ALA A 160 -6.87 -11.25 -7.63
CA ALA A 160 -6.71 -10.25 -6.58
C ALA A 160 -5.96 -9.03 -7.09
N VAL A 161 -6.18 -7.88 -6.45
CA VAL A 161 -5.37 -6.66 -6.64
C VAL A 161 -5.06 -6.07 -5.28
N VAL A 162 -3.82 -5.64 -5.11
CA VAL A 162 -3.38 -4.98 -3.88
C VAL A 162 -2.86 -3.59 -4.20
N SER A 163 -3.25 -2.62 -3.39
CA SER A 163 -2.61 -1.31 -3.30
C SER A 163 -2.17 -1.03 -1.87
N ARG A 164 -1.25 -0.08 -1.71
CA ARG A 164 -0.86 0.44 -0.40
C ARG A 164 -0.61 1.93 -0.47
N GLN A 165 -0.87 2.63 0.63
CA GLN A 165 -0.62 4.06 0.74
C GLN A 165 -0.42 4.48 2.19
N ILE A 166 0.19 5.65 2.39
CA ILE A 166 0.15 6.33 3.69
C ILE A 166 -1.09 7.22 3.67
N GLN A 167 -2.12 6.82 4.41
CA GLN A 167 -3.35 7.58 4.49
C GLN A 167 -3.08 8.91 5.21
N GLU A 168 -3.19 10.02 4.48
CA GLU A 168 -2.76 11.35 4.92
C GLU A 168 -3.44 11.78 6.23
N ASP A 169 -4.77 11.69 6.28
CA ASP A 169 -5.57 12.11 7.45
C ASP A 169 -5.24 11.31 8.71
N LEU A 170 -4.88 10.03 8.54
CA LEU A 170 -4.57 9.13 9.64
C LEU A 170 -3.07 9.10 9.96
N GLN A 171 -2.24 9.59 9.05
CA GLN A 171 -0.79 9.36 9.01
C GLN A 171 -0.42 7.88 9.22
N LYS A 172 -1.19 6.98 8.61
CA LYS A 172 -1.02 5.52 8.78
C LYS A 172 -0.77 4.80 7.46
N PRO A 173 0.18 3.86 7.41
CA PRO A 173 0.29 2.93 6.30
C PRO A 173 -0.93 2.02 6.26
N ILE A 174 -1.48 1.80 5.08
CA ILE A 174 -2.60 0.91 4.85
C ILE A 174 -2.35 0.04 3.63
N TYR A 175 -2.81 -1.20 3.70
CA TYR A 175 -2.98 -2.10 2.57
C TYR A 175 -4.46 -2.17 2.21
N GLU A 176 -4.75 -2.12 0.92
CA GLU A 176 -6.08 -2.34 0.36
C GLU A 176 -6.03 -3.56 -0.53
N VAL A 177 -6.83 -4.57 -0.19
CA VAL A 177 -6.91 -5.83 -0.92
C VAL A 177 -8.29 -5.92 -1.57
N TYR A 178 -8.31 -6.05 -2.89
CA TYR A 178 -9.50 -6.25 -3.70
C TYR A 178 -9.50 -7.68 -4.23
N LEU A 179 -10.56 -8.44 -3.94
CA LEU A 179 -10.76 -9.80 -4.41
C LEU A 179 -11.80 -9.76 -5.53
N LEU A 180 -11.41 -9.94 -6.79
CA LEU A 180 -12.32 -9.71 -7.93
C LEU A 180 -13.16 -10.94 -8.32
N ASN A 181 -13.05 -12.05 -7.60
CA ASN A 181 -13.76 -13.27 -7.96
C ASN A 181 -15.23 -13.23 -7.50
N ASP A 182 -16.15 -13.28 -8.47
CA ASP A 182 -17.61 -13.23 -8.31
C ASP A 182 -18.20 -14.49 -7.62
N GLU A 183 -17.42 -15.57 -7.47
CA GLU A 183 -17.90 -16.84 -6.91
C GLU A 183 -18.22 -16.77 -5.41
N PHE A 184 -17.83 -15.70 -4.72
CA PHE A 184 -18.02 -15.54 -3.27
C PHE A 184 -18.93 -14.36 -2.92
N ASN A 185 -20.17 -14.33 -3.42
CA ASN A 185 -21.17 -13.32 -3.05
C ASN A 185 -21.44 -13.17 -1.52
N SER A 186 -20.93 -14.09 -0.70
CA SER A 186 -21.04 -14.04 0.77
C SER A 186 -19.78 -13.57 1.51
N LYS A 187 -18.63 -13.41 0.84
CA LYS A 187 -17.37 -12.96 1.47
C LYS A 187 -17.07 -11.52 1.06
N PRO A 188 -16.46 -10.70 1.95
CA PRO A 188 -16.03 -9.36 1.58
C PRO A 188 -15.05 -9.42 0.41
N ASN A 189 -15.31 -8.63 -0.62
CA ASN A 189 -14.43 -8.51 -1.78
C ASN A 189 -13.44 -7.34 -1.66
N TYR A 190 -13.49 -6.61 -0.55
CA TYR A 190 -12.55 -5.57 -0.18
C TYR A 190 -12.16 -5.67 1.30
N ILE A 191 -10.86 -5.63 1.56
CA ILE A 191 -10.28 -5.72 2.90
C ILE A 191 -9.25 -4.59 3.06
N LEU A 192 -9.42 -3.79 4.11
CA LEU A 192 -8.48 -2.74 4.52
C LEU A 192 -7.68 -3.22 5.72
N ILE A 193 -6.36 -3.20 5.62
CA ILE A 193 -5.44 -3.71 6.64
C ILE A 193 -4.49 -2.60 7.08
N ASP A 194 -4.28 -2.49 8.40
CA ASP A 194 -3.30 -1.59 8.99
C ASP A 194 -1.87 -2.07 8.69
N GLY A 195 -1.07 -1.24 8.00
CA GLY A 195 0.29 -1.58 7.58
C GLY A 195 1.32 -1.59 8.73
N GLN A 196 0.95 -1.19 9.95
CA GLN A 196 1.83 -1.28 11.12
C GLN A 196 1.58 -2.57 11.90
N THR A 197 0.34 -3.01 11.98
CA THR A 197 -0.09 -4.08 12.89
C THR A 197 -0.63 -5.32 12.20
N GLY A 198 -1.02 -5.24 10.93
CA GLY A 198 -1.72 -6.31 10.21
C GLY A 198 -3.18 -6.48 10.62
N ALA A 199 -3.72 -5.60 11.47
CA ALA A 199 -5.11 -5.63 11.89
C ALA A 199 -6.05 -5.29 10.73
N VAL A 200 -7.14 -6.04 10.60
CA VAL A 200 -8.22 -5.70 9.66
C VAL A 200 -8.97 -4.49 10.21
N LEU A 201 -8.94 -3.38 9.47
CA LEU A 201 -9.57 -2.11 9.83
C LEU A 201 -11.01 -2.04 9.33
N PHE A 202 -11.27 -2.61 8.15
CA PHE A 202 -12.55 -2.53 7.48
C PHE A 202 -12.69 -3.64 6.43
N GLU A 203 -13.90 -4.16 6.30
CA GLU A 203 -14.27 -5.11 5.24
C GLU A 203 -15.57 -4.64 4.61
N SER A 204 -15.69 -4.81 3.30
CA SER A 204 -16.88 -4.42 2.56
C SER A 204 -17.03 -5.22 1.26
N ASN A 205 -18.20 -5.08 0.66
CA ASN A 205 -18.51 -5.56 -0.68
C ASN A 205 -18.64 -4.36 -1.62
N VAL A 206 -17.71 -4.24 -2.55
CA VAL A 206 -17.72 -3.28 -3.65
C VAL A 206 -18.50 -3.88 -4.81
N ASN A 207 -19.64 -3.29 -5.12
CA ASN A 207 -20.33 -3.60 -6.36
C ASN A 207 -19.83 -2.64 -7.45
N SER A 208 -19.03 -3.14 -8.39
CA SER A 208 -18.42 -2.35 -9.48
C SER A 208 -19.44 -1.73 -10.45
N ARG A 209 -20.72 -2.11 -10.35
CA ARG A 209 -21.82 -1.62 -11.21
C ARG A 209 -22.52 -0.35 -10.67
N ASP A 210 -22.20 0.08 -9.46
CA ASP A 210 -22.80 1.28 -8.88
C ASP A 210 -21.85 2.47 -9.00
N GLU A 211 -22.06 3.31 -10.02
CA GLU A 211 -21.27 4.52 -10.26
C GLU A 211 -21.33 5.54 -9.11
N LYS A 212 -22.30 5.40 -8.20
CA LYS A 212 -22.46 6.27 -7.02
C LYS A 212 -21.88 5.65 -5.75
N ALA A 213 -21.33 4.43 -5.83
CA ALA A 213 -20.75 3.77 -4.67
C ALA A 213 -19.54 4.55 -4.15
N ILE A 214 -19.60 4.92 -2.87
CA ILE A 214 -18.48 5.52 -2.16
C ILE A 214 -17.38 4.46 -2.04
N PRO A 215 -16.11 4.76 -2.40
CA PRO A 215 -15.05 3.77 -2.29
C PRO A 215 -14.86 3.33 -0.82
N PRO A 216 -14.58 2.04 -0.54
CA PRO A 216 -14.53 1.51 0.81
C PRO A 216 -13.62 2.25 1.79
N LEU A 217 -12.45 2.70 1.35
CA LEU A 217 -11.55 3.53 2.16
C LEU A 217 -12.26 4.79 2.66
N TYR A 218 -12.99 5.50 1.79
CA TYR A 218 -13.78 6.68 2.20
C TYR A 218 -14.94 6.32 3.12
N GLN A 219 -15.55 5.13 2.98
CA GLN A 219 -16.55 4.65 3.94
C GLN A 219 -15.93 4.47 5.33
N TYR A 220 -14.75 3.84 5.41
CA TYR A 220 -14.02 3.68 6.66
C TYR A 220 -13.67 5.03 7.30
N LEU A 221 -13.11 5.97 6.53
CA LEU A 221 -12.79 7.31 7.02
C LEU A 221 -14.03 8.06 7.51
N SER A 222 -15.15 7.94 6.81
CA SER A 222 -16.42 8.54 7.23
C SER A 222 -16.92 7.93 8.54
N LYS A 223 -16.79 6.60 8.72
CA LYS A 223 -17.13 5.93 9.98
C LYS A 223 -16.29 6.44 11.14
N LEU A 224 -14.98 6.64 10.95
CA LEU A 224 -14.10 7.21 11.97
C LEU A 224 -14.53 8.63 12.36
N LYS A 225 -14.79 9.49 11.36
CA LYS A 225 -15.21 10.87 11.58
C LYS A 225 -16.57 10.97 12.29
N ASN A 226 -17.53 10.11 11.89
CA ASN A 226 -18.84 10.07 12.54
C ASN A 226 -18.72 9.60 13.99
N LYS A 227 -17.91 8.58 14.26
CA LYS A 227 -17.62 8.12 15.62
C LYS A 227 -16.99 9.23 16.46
N GLU A 228 -15.99 9.94 15.94
CA GLU A 228 -15.39 11.08 16.63
C GLU A 228 -16.41 12.19 16.93
N THR A 229 -17.33 12.45 15.99
CA THR A 229 -18.41 13.42 16.18
C THR A 229 -19.37 12.98 17.27
N GLU A 230 -19.77 11.70 17.29
CA GLU A 230 -20.62 11.11 18.34
C GLU A 230 -19.93 11.14 19.70
N ASP A 231 -18.66 10.74 19.76
CA ASP A 231 -17.83 10.69 20.97
C ASP A 231 -17.70 12.09 21.61
N ASN A 232 -17.62 13.14 20.79
CA ASN A 232 -17.50 14.53 21.21
C ASN A 232 -18.85 15.26 21.35
N SER A 233 -19.96 14.61 20.98
CA SER A 233 -21.29 15.19 21.13
C SER A 233 -21.69 15.29 22.60
N TYR A 234 -22.48 16.32 22.93
CA TYR A 234 -23.08 16.43 24.26
C TYR A 234 -23.91 15.19 24.58
N TYR A 235 -23.65 14.56 25.72
CA TYR A 235 -24.36 13.36 26.15
C TYR A 235 -25.28 13.63 27.34
N LYS A 236 -24.74 14.12 28.46
CA LYS A 236 -25.54 14.46 29.66
C LYS A 236 -24.83 15.41 30.62
N SER A 237 -25.61 16.04 31.48
CA SER A 237 -25.11 16.81 32.62
C SER A 237 -25.11 15.97 33.91
N TYR A 238 -24.04 16.06 34.71
CA TYR A 238 -23.95 15.45 36.03
C TYR A 238 -23.12 16.32 36.98
N LYS A 239 -23.64 16.58 38.19
CA LYS A 239 -23.00 17.45 39.21
C LYS A 239 -22.55 18.82 38.67
N GLY A 240 -23.36 19.44 37.80
CA GLY A 240 -23.06 20.76 37.22
C GLY A 240 -22.02 20.76 36.10
N LYS A 241 -21.46 19.61 35.72
CA LYS A 241 -20.62 19.45 34.53
C LYS A 241 -21.43 18.84 33.38
N ASN A 242 -21.26 19.36 32.17
CA ASN A 242 -21.72 18.72 30.93
C ASN A 242 -20.64 17.76 30.44
N TYR A 243 -21.03 16.53 30.10
CA TYR A 243 -20.14 15.48 29.60
C TYR A 243 -20.41 15.23 28.12
N THR A 244 -19.34 15.05 27.35
CA THR A 244 -19.44 14.37 26.06
C THR A 244 -19.68 12.87 26.27
N LYS A 245 -20.09 12.16 25.22
CA LYS A 245 -20.28 10.70 25.29
C LYS A 245 -19.01 9.99 25.76
N LYS A 246 -17.87 10.34 25.17
CA LYS A 246 -16.56 9.76 25.54
C LYS A 246 -16.14 10.10 26.97
N GLU A 247 -16.34 11.35 27.41
CA GLU A 247 -16.06 11.73 28.80
C GLU A 247 -16.94 10.97 29.79
N TRP A 248 -18.20 10.73 29.43
CA TRP A 248 -19.12 10.00 30.28
C TRP A 248 -18.76 8.51 30.37
N GLU A 249 -18.44 7.87 29.25
CA GLU A 249 -17.97 6.47 29.22
C GLU A 249 -16.68 6.31 30.05
N ALA A 250 -15.70 7.20 29.88
CA ALA A 250 -14.47 7.18 30.68
C ALA A 250 -14.75 7.36 32.18
N PHE A 251 -15.69 8.25 32.53
CA PHE A 251 -16.12 8.42 33.91
C PHE A 251 -16.79 7.16 34.47
N GLN A 252 -17.58 6.44 33.67
CA GLN A 252 -18.20 5.18 34.08
C GLN A 252 -17.17 4.06 34.25
N ASP A 253 -16.20 3.95 33.36
CA ASP A 253 -15.14 2.94 33.44
C ASP A 253 -14.26 3.15 34.68
N GLU A 254 -13.85 4.39 34.95
CA GLU A 254 -13.10 4.74 36.16
C GLU A 254 -13.92 4.43 37.42
N TRP A 255 -15.22 4.70 37.39
CA TRP A 255 -16.11 4.35 38.49
C TRP A 255 -16.21 2.84 38.69
N HIS A 256 -16.40 2.06 37.61
CA HIS A 256 -16.48 0.60 37.68
C HIS A 256 -15.20 -0.02 38.22
N LYS A 257 -14.03 0.48 37.78
CA LYS A 257 -12.74 0.03 38.30
C LYS A 257 -12.59 0.31 39.80
N ASN A 258 -12.91 1.52 40.24
CA ASN A 258 -12.89 1.89 41.66
C ASN A 258 -13.91 1.09 42.48
N TYR A 259 -15.08 0.77 41.90
CA TYR A 259 -16.11 -0.05 42.52
C TYR A 259 -15.66 -1.50 42.72
N GLU A 260 -15.00 -2.11 41.72
CA GLU A 260 -14.45 -3.46 41.83
C GLU A 260 -13.31 -3.53 42.85
N GLU A 261 -12.43 -2.53 42.89
CA GLU A 261 -11.34 -2.43 43.87
C GLU A 261 -11.87 -2.26 45.32
N GLN A 262 -13.01 -1.58 45.49
CA GLN A 262 -13.64 -1.33 46.81
C GLN A 262 -14.65 -2.41 47.25
N LYS A 263 -14.95 -3.41 46.40
CA LYS A 263 -15.92 -4.48 46.68
C LYS A 263 -15.49 -5.41 47.82
N ASN A 264 -14.28 -5.25 48.37
CA ASN A 264 -13.81 -5.88 49.60
C ASN A 264 -14.47 -5.33 50.89
N GLY A 265 -15.78 -5.01 50.85
CA GLY A 265 -16.62 -5.14 52.05
C GLY A 265 -17.53 -3.98 52.46
N ARG A 266 -18.44 -3.49 51.58
CA ARG A 266 -19.74 -2.91 52.01
C ARG A 266 -20.67 -2.52 50.84
N ASN A 267 -22.00 -2.64 51.07
CA ASN A 267 -23.08 -2.21 50.16
C ASN A 267 -23.15 -0.67 50.05
N PHE A 268 -23.22 -0.12 48.83
CA PHE A 268 -23.25 1.33 48.62
C PHE A 268 -24.34 1.82 47.65
N PHE A 269 -24.85 2.99 48.04
CA PHE A 269 -25.97 3.84 47.59
C PHE A 269 -26.11 4.16 46.08
N PHE A 270 -25.20 3.70 45.22
CA PHE A 270 -25.10 4.14 43.82
C PHE A 270 -25.83 3.26 42.78
N ASP A 271 -26.43 2.14 43.22
CA ASP A 271 -27.32 1.31 42.39
C ASP A 271 -28.49 2.10 41.76
N ASN A 272 -28.80 3.29 42.30
CA ASN A 272 -29.86 4.17 41.81
C ASN A 272 -29.41 5.20 40.75
N ILE A 273 -28.11 5.42 40.53
CA ILE A 273 -27.63 6.42 39.54
C ILE A 273 -27.61 5.86 38.12
N PHE A 274 -27.36 4.56 37.96
CA PHE A 274 -27.25 3.90 36.65
C PHE A 274 -28.47 3.03 36.31
N LYS A 275 -29.48 2.96 37.18
CA LYS A 275 -30.80 2.40 36.85
C LYS A 275 -31.63 3.43 36.08
N LYS A 276 -31.41 3.50 34.77
CA LYS A 276 -32.43 3.75 33.74
C LYS A 276 -31.82 3.63 32.35
#